data_AF-H3CP25-F1
#
_entry.id   AF-H3CP25-F1
#
_cell.length_a   1.000
_cell.length_b   1.000
_cell.length_c   1.000
_cell.angle_alpha   90.00
_cell.angle_beta   90.00
_cell.angle_gamma   90.00
#
_symmetry.space_group_name_H-M   'P 1'
#
loop_
_entity.id
_entity.type
_entity.pdbx_description
1 polymer ?
#
loop_
_entity_poly.entity_id
_entity_poly.type
_entity_poly.pdbx_seq_one_letter_code
_entity_poly.pdbx_strand_id
1 'polypeptide(L)'
;VCGCDEYLLEKYPLSQYKYIRSCITVGRLPHLMLVSKDSLYSQLPASGFVTPSYSRRTPQPSPCPGGGDGSPPRSLWAFNTPLRVRLLSSLQIYVRTGIYHGGEPLCDNVNTQRVPCSNPRQHTRSHHRAGRGREWNEWLTYDIYLADLPRSARLCLSICSVKGRKGAIGGRQEEHCPLAWGNVNLFDYKDILVSGKVALSLWPVPHGLEDPLNPIGVAGSNPNKETPCVELEFSWFNQTVVFPDEQQIEEHANWAISRELGYNYCHGLSTLTGLRQQRFCGGCRAASLPLLQRSSLRALRTGEGLPLETQTLLCQHPRVSAQAAPVCQMELQRRGVPGSQHSWSAANDTNPHNPP
;
A
#
# COMPACT_ATOMS: atom_id res chain seq x y z
N VAL A 1 26.13 2.58 34.77
CA VAL A 1 25.40 3.57 35.61
C VAL A 1 25.18 2.88 36.94
N CYS A 2 25.34 3.55 38.09
CA CYS A 2 25.16 2.85 39.35
C CYS A 2 23.73 2.30 39.47
N GLY A 3 23.60 1.02 39.79
CA GLY A 3 22.32 0.34 40.00
C GLY A 3 21.64 -0.21 38.74
N CYS A 4 22.21 -0.04 37.54
CA CYS A 4 21.65 -0.55 36.29
C CYS A 4 22.74 -0.98 35.29
N ASP A 5 22.40 -1.91 34.39
CA ASP A 5 23.26 -2.41 33.29
C ASP A 5 23.35 -1.43 32.10
N GLU A 6 23.60 -0.15 32.37
CA GLU A 6 23.85 0.86 31.35
C GLU A 6 25.32 1.25 31.31
N TYR A 7 25.97 1.09 30.16
CA TYR A 7 27.40 1.31 30.00
C TYR A 7 27.68 2.46 29.03
N LEU A 8 28.67 3.30 29.36
CA LEU A 8 29.12 4.41 28.53
C LEU A 8 30.31 3.95 27.66
N LEU A 9 30.04 3.07 26.69
CA LEU A 9 31.07 2.39 25.90
C LEU A 9 31.58 3.21 24.71
N GLU A 10 30.74 4.10 24.19
CA GLU A 10 30.98 4.83 22.95
C GLU A 10 31.54 6.24 23.19
N LYS A 11 32.20 6.80 22.16
CA LYS A 11 32.86 8.11 22.22
C LYS A 11 31.87 9.28 22.01
N TYR A 12 30.83 9.34 22.83
CA TYR A 12 29.90 10.47 22.87
C TYR A 12 30.27 11.44 24.01
N PRO A 13 30.05 12.76 23.84
CA PRO A 13 30.09 13.71 24.95
C PRO A 13 29.18 13.24 26.08
N LEU A 14 29.64 13.34 27.33
CA LEU A 14 28.91 12.81 28.50
C LEU A 14 27.46 13.32 28.58
N SER A 15 27.21 14.59 28.26
CA SER A 15 25.88 15.20 28.26
C SER A 15 24.90 14.62 27.23
N GLN A 16 25.38 13.82 26.27
CA GLN A 16 24.52 13.14 25.30
C GLN A 16 23.94 11.82 25.81
N TYR A 17 24.58 11.20 26.81
CA TYR A 17 24.02 10.02 27.45
C TYR A 17 22.72 10.38 28.16
N LYS A 18 21.64 9.63 27.86
CA LYS A 18 20.28 9.89 28.38
C LYS A 18 20.28 10.07 29.90
N TYR A 19 21.01 9.22 30.61
CA TYR A 19 21.17 9.29 32.07
C TYR A 19 21.79 10.63 32.52
N ILE A 20 22.94 11.01 31.96
CA ILE A 20 23.64 12.25 32.32
C ILE A 20 22.79 13.48 32.00
N ARG A 21 22.13 13.50 30.84
CA ARG A 21 21.23 14.59 30.45
C ARG A 21 20.05 14.73 31.42
N SER A 22 19.47 13.61 31.86
CA SER A 22 18.41 13.59 32.87
C SER A 22 18.91 14.15 34.21
N CYS A 23 20.09 13.74 34.67
CA CYS A 23 20.72 14.27 35.87
C CYS A 23 20.90 15.80 35.82
N ILE A 24 21.39 16.33 34.70
CA ILE A 24 21.54 17.79 34.50
C ILE A 24 20.18 18.49 34.55
N THR A 25 19.16 17.94 33.86
CA THR A 25 17.82 18.55 33.77
C THR A 25 17.11 18.60 35.12
N VAL A 26 17.25 17.56 35.94
CA VAL A 26 16.59 17.43 37.25
C VAL A 26 17.46 17.99 38.39
N GLY A 27 18.69 18.45 38.10
CA GLY A 27 19.62 18.94 39.13
C GLY A 27 20.12 17.83 40.08
N ARG A 28 20.19 16.58 39.61
CA ARG A 28 20.70 15.43 40.38
C ARG A 28 22.17 15.15 40.04
N LEU A 29 22.94 14.70 41.02
CA LEU A 29 24.31 14.26 40.80
C LEU A 29 24.32 12.91 40.05
N PRO A 30 25.04 12.77 38.92
CA PRO A 30 25.16 11.49 38.23
C PRO A 30 26.09 10.55 39.02
N HIS A 31 25.60 9.34 39.33
CA HIS A 31 26.36 8.30 39.99
C HIS A 31 26.85 7.26 38.97
N LEU A 32 28.17 7.22 38.77
CA LEU A 32 28.84 6.31 37.83
C LEU A 32 29.76 5.36 38.60
N MET A 33 29.87 4.14 38.07
CA MET A 33 30.79 3.11 38.57
C MET A 33 31.80 2.82 37.47
N LEU A 34 33.08 2.75 37.84
CA LEU A 34 34.16 2.39 36.92
C LEU A 34 34.32 0.87 36.93
N VAL A 35 34.20 0.26 35.75
CA VAL A 35 34.28 -1.20 35.56
C VAL A 35 35.38 -1.48 34.53
N SER A 36 36.19 -2.52 34.76
CA SER A 36 37.23 -2.92 33.80
C SER A 36 36.59 -3.50 32.54
N LYS A 37 37.18 -3.21 31.37
CA LYS A 37 36.68 -3.72 30.09
C LYS A 37 36.68 -5.25 30.04
N ASP A 38 37.73 -5.88 30.56
CA ASP A 38 37.86 -7.34 30.57
C ASP A 38 36.78 -8.01 31.44
N SER A 39 36.40 -7.38 32.56
CA SER A 39 35.32 -7.88 33.41
C SER A 39 33.96 -7.80 32.71
N LEU A 40 33.72 -6.74 31.93
CA LEU A 40 32.48 -6.62 31.15
C LEU A 40 32.46 -7.62 29.98
N TYR A 41 33.55 -7.72 29.22
CA TYR A 41 33.60 -8.59 28.05
C TYR A 41 33.55 -10.07 28.39
N SER A 42 34.08 -10.49 29.53
CA SER A 42 33.97 -11.89 29.99
C SER A 42 32.55 -12.30 30.36
N GLN A 43 31.66 -11.34 30.65
CA GLN A 43 30.24 -11.60 30.92
C GLN A 43 29.40 -11.74 29.64
N LEU A 44 29.91 -11.32 28.49
CA LEU A 44 29.18 -11.40 27.23
C LEU A 44 29.27 -12.82 26.67
N PRO A 45 28.13 -13.53 26.50
CA PRO A 45 28.15 -14.86 25.91
C PRO A 45 28.59 -14.78 24.43
N ALA A 46 29.36 -15.77 23.98
CA ALA A 46 29.69 -15.90 22.57
C ALA A 46 28.40 -16.14 21.77
N SER A 47 28.13 -15.30 20.76
CA SER A 47 27.00 -15.50 19.85
C SER A 47 27.39 -16.46 18.73
N GLY A 48 26.76 -17.64 18.69
CA GLY A 48 26.86 -18.57 17.56
C GLY A 48 25.67 -18.44 16.64
N PHE A 49 25.85 -17.82 15.47
CA PHE A 49 24.82 -17.82 14.43
C PHE A 49 24.90 -19.13 13.63
N VAL A 50 23.80 -19.88 13.60
CA VAL A 50 23.68 -21.11 12.81
C VAL A 50 22.67 -20.90 11.69
N THR A 51 23.12 -21.11 10.46
CA THR A 51 22.25 -21.01 9.29
C THR A 51 21.13 -22.06 9.38
N PRO A 52 19.85 -21.64 9.35
CA PRO A 52 18.73 -22.56 9.48
C PRO A 52 18.59 -23.46 8.25
N SER A 53 17.97 -24.62 8.44
CA SER A 53 17.91 -25.67 7.40
C SER A 53 17.13 -25.26 6.14
N TYR A 54 16.16 -24.34 6.25
CA TYR A 54 15.37 -23.88 5.11
C TYR A 54 16.23 -23.11 4.08
N SER A 55 17.33 -22.47 4.50
CA SER A 55 18.24 -21.74 3.61
C SER A 55 19.02 -22.67 2.66
N ARG A 56 19.08 -23.97 2.97
CA ARG A 56 19.72 -24.99 2.11
C ARG A 56 18.73 -25.70 1.17
N ARG A 57 17.43 -25.42 1.27
CA ARG A 57 16.45 -26.07 0.41
C ARG A 57 16.52 -25.45 -0.99
N THR A 58 16.71 -26.30 -2.00
CA THR A 58 16.46 -25.90 -3.39
C THR A 58 14.99 -25.51 -3.50
N PRO A 59 14.66 -24.30 -4.01
CA PRO A 59 13.28 -23.89 -4.20
C PRO A 59 12.58 -24.95 -5.06
N GLN A 60 11.53 -25.56 -4.52
CA GLN A 60 10.64 -26.37 -5.35
C GLN A 60 10.00 -25.43 -6.37
N PRO A 61 9.91 -25.82 -7.66
CA PRO A 61 9.16 -25.04 -8.63
C PRO A 61 7.73 -24.87 -8.10
N SER A 62 7.38 -23.64 -7.75
CA SER A 62 6.04 -23.33 -7.27
C SER A 62 5.04 -23.70 -8.37
N PRO A 63 3.95 -24.42 -8.06
CA PRO A 63 2.87 -24.64 -9.02
C PRO A 63 2.19 -23.29 -9.24
N CYS A 64 2.68 -22.52 -10.22
CA CYS A 64 1.94 -21.39 -10.74
C CYS A 64 0.64 -21.95 -11.32
N PRO A 65 -0.55 -21.43 -10.93
CA PRO A 65 -1.80 -21.76 -11.59
C PRO A 65 -1.80 -21.08 -12.96
N GLY A 66 -1.07 -21.69 -13.89
CA GLY A 66 -0.81 -21.06 -15.17
C GLY A 66 0.45 -21.55 -15.86
N GLY A 67 0.31 -22.68 -16.56
CA GLY A 67 1.10 -23.05 -17.74
C GLY A 67 2.62 -23.08 -17.60
N GLY A 68 3.17 -24.29 -17.53
CA GLY A 68 4.55 -24.56 -17.94
C GLY A 68 4.75 -24.41 -19.45
N ASP A 69 4.36 -23.28 -20.01
CA ASP A 69 4.73 -22.92 -21.38
C ASP A 69 6.00 -22.08 -21.33
N GLY A 70 7.06 -22.57 -21.98
CA GLY A 70 8.34 -21.89 -22.14
C GLY A 70 8.29 -20.58 -22.96
N SER A 71 7.11 -19.98 -23.07
CA SER A 71 6.94 -18.65 -23.67
C SER A 71 7.56 -17.60 -22.75
N PRO A 72 8.35 -16.65 -23.29
CA PRO A 72 8.95 -15.60 -22.49
C PRO A 72 7.87 -14.73 -21.83
N PRO A 73 8.12 -14.20 -20.62
CA PRO A 73 7.21 -13.25 -19.99
C PRO A 73 7.05 -12.02 -20.88
N ARG A 74 5.85 -11.41 -20.83
CA ARG A 74 5.51 -10.24 -21.63
C ARG A 74 5.19 -9.05 -20.73
N SER A 75 5.70 -7.89 -21.10
CA SER A 75 5.46 -6.64 -20.37
C SER A 75 3.97 -6.27 -20.37
N LEU A 76 3.47 -5.81 -19.22
CA LEU A 76 2.13 -5.29 -19.02
C LEU A 76 1.73 -4.23 -20.07
N TRP A 77 2.67 -3.37 -20.46
CA TRP A 77 2.45 -2.31 -21.45
C TRP A 77 2.15 -2.81 -22.87
N ALA A 78 2.38 -4.09 -23.15
CA ALA A 78 1.98 -4.69 -24.43
C ALA A 78 0.47 -4.99 -24.52
N PHE A 79 -0.28 -4.89 -23.41
CA PHE A 79 -1.69 -5.24 -23.33
C PHE A 79 -2.57 -3.99 -23.25
N ASN A 80 -3.16 -3.60 -24.37
CA ASN A 80 -4.08 -2.47 -24.46
C ASN A 80 -5.55 -2.88 -24.27
N THR A 81 -5.85 -3.51 -23.13
CA THR A 81 -7.21 -3.95 -22.78
C THR A 81 -7.61 -3.41 -21.41
N PRO A 82 -8.91 -3.14 -21.16
CA PRO A 82 -9.37 -2.76 -19.83
C PRO A 82 -9.22 -3.91 -18.84
N LEU A 83 -9.03 -3.58 -17.56
CA LEU A 83 -9.03 -4.57 -16.49
C LEU A 83 -10.44 -5.19 -16.36
N ARG A 84 -10.49 -6.53 -16.27
CA ARG A 84 -11.73 -7.27 -16.03
C ARG A 84 -11.52 -8.31 -14.95
N VAL A 85 -12.48 -8.40 -14.05
CA VAL A 85 -12.50 -9.40 -12.97
C VAL A 85 -13.87 -10.03 -12.92
N ARG A 86 -13.93 -11.35 -12.95
CA ARG A 86 -15.18 -12.10 -12.83
C ARG A 86 -15.38 -12.50 -11.37
N LEU A 87 -16.57 -12.23 -10.85
CA LEU A 87 -16.96 -12.70 -9.53
C LEU A 87 -17.76 -14.00 -9.68
N LEU A 88 -17.33 -15.04 -8.99
CA LEU A 88 -17.96 -16.35 -8.90
C LEU A 88 -18.45 -16.54 -7.45
N SER A 89 -19.73 -16.31 -7.18
CA SER A 89 -20.30 -16.57 -5.84
C SER A 89 -21.80 -16.86 -5.93
N SER A 90 -22.39 -17.52 -4.94
CA SER A 90 -23.77 -18.05 -5.00
C SER A 90 -24.77 -17.41 -4.03
N LEU A 91 -24.39 -16.28 -3.44
CA LEU A 91 -25.14 -15.64 -2.36
C LEU A 91 -26.22 -14.67 -2.91
N GLN A 92 -27.05 -14.10 -2.04
CA GLN A 92 -28.13 -13.16 -2.41
C GLN A 92 -27.83 -11.74 -1.89
N ILE A 93 -26.62 -11.25 -2.19
CA ILE A 93 -25.98 -10.04 -1.63
C ILE A 93 -25.06 -9.42 -2.68
N TYR A 94 -25.12 -8.12 -2.96
CA TYR A 94 -24.24 -7.57 -4.00
C TYR A 94 -22.80 -7.44 -3.49
N VAL A 95 -21.83 -7.54 -4.39
CA VAL A 95 -20.43 -7.30 -4.10
C VAL A 95 -20.05 -5.95 -4.69
N ARG A 96 -19.48 -5.10 -3.85
CA ARG A 96 -18.87 -3.84 -4.26
C ARG A 96 -17.40 -4.08 -4.49
N THR A 97 -16.86 -3.58 -5.59
CA THR A 97 -15.45 -3.68 -5.93
C THR A 97 -14.91 -2.34 -6.38
N GLY A 98 -13.60 -2.15 -6.23
CA GLY A 98 -12.90 -0.96 -6.70
C GLY A 98 -11.41 -1.24 -6.86
N ILE A 99 -10.76 -0.46 -7.72
CA ILE A 99 -9.32 -0.55 -7.95
C ILE A 99 -8.67 0.63 -7.26
N TYR A 100 -7.72 0.34 -6.38
CA TYR A 100 -7.11 1.34 -5.50
C TYR A 100 -5.59 1.36 -5.62
N HIS A 101 -5.03 2.54 -5.40
CA HIS A 101 -3.61 2.78 -5.16
C HIS A 101 -3.45 3.43 -3.78
N GLY A 102 -3.07 2.62 -2.79
CA GLY A 102 -3.13 3.05 -1.39
C GLY A 102 -4.57 3.27 -0.95
N GLY A 103 -4.91 4.48 -0.50
CA GLY A 103 -6.28 4.86 -0.12
C GLY A 103 -7.11 5.47 -1.25
N GLU A 104 -6.49 5.76 -2.40
CA GLU A 104 -7.13 6.51 -3.50
C GLU A 104 -7.67 5.55 -4.57
N PRO A 105 -8.92 5.71 -5.04
CA PRO A 105 -9.45 4.94 -6.14
C PRO A 105 -8.79 5.38 -7.47
N LEU A 106 -8.47 4.41 -8.33
CA LEU A 106 -7.93 4.66 -9.68
C LEU A 106 -9.02 4.84 -10.73
N CYS A 107 -10.23 4.33 -10.47
CA CYS A 107 -11.40 4.45 -11.33
C CYS A 107 -12.67 4.34 -10.47
N ASP A 108 -13.84 4.52 -11.08
CA ASP A 108 -15.12 4.36 -10.40
C ASP A 108 -15.31 2.93 -9.85
N ASN A 109 -15.94 2.84 -8.68
CA ASN A 109 -16.28 1.57 -8.05
C ASN A 109 -17.37 0.85 -8.85
N VAL A 110 -17.23 -0.46 -9.00
CA VAL A 110 -18.17 -1.31 -9.76
C VAL A 110 -18.89 -2.23 -8.79
N ASN A 111 -20.22 -2.32 -8.93
CA ASN A 111 -21.04 -3.22 -8.13
C ASN A 111 -21.58 -4.36 -9.00
N THR A 112 -21.65 -5.58 -8.46
CA THR A 112 -22.37 -6.66 -9.13
C THR A 112 -23.88 -6.44 -9.13
N GLN A 113 -24.58 -7.12 -10.05
CA GLN A 113 -26.04 -7.13 -10.02
C GLN A 113 -26.59 -7.74 -8.72
N ARG A 114 -27.67 -7.14 -8.21
CA ARG A 114 -28.40 -7.68 -7.06
C ARG A 114 -29.10 -8.96 -7.48
N VAL A 115 -28.72 -10.09 -6.89
CA VAL A 115 -29.45 -11.36 -7.05
C VAL A 115 -30.58 -11.38 -6.02
N PRO A 116 -31.87 -11.38 -6.43
CA PRO A 116 -32.97 -11.39 -5.47
C PRO A 116 -33.01 -12.68 -4.66
N CYS A 117 -33.35 -12.54 -3.38
CA CYS A 117 -33.66 -13.67 -2.53
C CYS A 117 -34.97 -14.33 -2.96
N SER A 118 -34.92 -15.51 -3.58
CA SER A 118 -36.13 -16.35 -3.62
C SER A 118 -36.11 -17.28 -2.41
N ASN A 119 -37.16 -17.19 -1.59
CA ASN A 119 -37.38 -18.06 -0.43
C ASN A 119 -37.11 -19.54 -0.78
N PRO A 120 -36.42 -20.32 0.08
CA PRO A 120 -36.27 -21.77 -0.07
C PRO A 120 -37.61 -22.55 -0.05
N ARG A 121 -38.73 -21.88 0.28
CA ARG A 121 -40.02 -22.52 0.59
C ARG A 121 -40.96 -22.74 -0.60
N GLN A 122 -40.55 -22.45 -1.84
CA GLN A 122 -41.36 -22.72 -3.04
C GLN A 122 -40.89 -23.93 -3.86
N HIS A 123 -39.99 -24.77 -3.31
CA HIS A 123 -39.60 -26.03 -3.95
C HIS A 123 -40.47 -27.23 -3.52
N THR A 124 -41.76 -27.02 -3.27
CA THR A 124 -42.73 -28.12 -3.25
C THR A 124 -43.67 -27.97 -4.43
N ARG A 125 -43.56 -28.93 -5.37
CA ARG A 125 -44.39 -29.17 -6.56
C ARG A 125 -43.90 -28.57 -7.89
N SER A 126 -42.77 -29.08 -8.38
CA SER A 126 -42.72 -29.66 -9.74
C SER A 126 -41.45 -30.49 -9.90
N HIS A 127 -41.63 -31.80 -10.07
CA HIS A 127 -40.60 -32.67 -10.63
C HIS A 127 -40.45 -32.32 -12.13
N HIS A 128 -39.20 -32.29 -12.59
CA HIS A 128 -38.69 -32.05 -13.95
C HIS A 128 -38.06 -30.67 -14.23
N ARG A 129 -36.73 -30.75 -14.42
CA ARG A 129 -35.74 -29.73 -14.83
C ARG A 129 -35.05 -28.95 -13.70
N ALA A 130 -34.34 -29.69 -12.85
CA ALA A 130 -33.26 -29.17 -12.02
C ALA A 130 -32.03 -28.81 -12.87
N GLY A 131 -31.35 -27.72 -12.52
CA GLY A 131 -29.95 -27.48 -12.93
C GLY A 131 -29.68 -26.12 -13.57
N ARG A 132 -29.68 -25.06 -12.76
CA ARG A 132 -28.62 -24.03 -12.83
C ARG A 132 -28.65 -23.21 -11.54
N GLY A 133 -27.61 -23.39 -10.74
CA GLY A 133 -27.35 -22.66 -9.51
C GLY A 133 -27.28 -21.17 -9.78
N ARG A 134 -27.78 -20.39 -8.82
CA ARG A 134 -27.71 -18.93 -8.82
C ARG A 134 -26.29 -18.54 -8.47
N GLU A 135 -25.42 -18.54 -9.47
CA GLU A 135 -24.03 -18.12 -9.37
C GLU A 135 -23.91 -16.74 -10.03
N TRP A 136 -23.37 -15.74 -9.34
CA TRP A 136 -22.77 -14.60 -10.03
C TRP A 136 -21.73 -15.16 -10.97
N ASN A 137 -21.89 -14.79 -12.22
CA ASN A 137 -21.03 -15.23 -13.29
C ASN A 137 -20.74 -14.04 -14.21
N GLU A 138 -20.50 -12.90 -13.58
CA GLU A 138 -20.47 -11.58 -14.20
C GLU A 138 -19.03 -11.09 -14.29
N TRP A 139 -18.63 -10.64 -15.48
CA TRP A 139 -17.37 -9.95 -15.70
C TRP A 139 -17.56 -8.47 -15.39
N LEU A 140 -16.94 -8.01 -14.31
CA LEU A 140 -16.83 -6.59 -13.97
C LEU A 140 -15.71 -5.98 -14.80
N THR A 141 -16.04 -4.95 -15.57
CA THR A 141 -15.07 -4.18 -16.37
C THR A 141 -14.82 -2.86 -15.65
N TYR A 142 -13.55 -2.52 -15.45
CA TYR A 142 -13.12 -1.29 -14.78
C TYR A 142 -12.65 -0.28 -15.83
N ASP A 143 -12.89 1.00 -15.59
CA ASP A 143 -12.44 2.11 -16.46
C ASP A 143 -10.97 2.44 -16.22
N ILE A 144 -10.12 1.43 -16.42
CA ILE A 144 -8.66 1.53 -16.35
C ILE A 144 -8.04 0.47 -17.27
N TYR A 145 -7.07 0.88 -18.08
CA TYR A 145 -6.33 -0.05 -18.93
C TYR A 145 -5.25 -0.78 -18.12
N LEU A 146 -4.93 -2.00 -18.54
CA LEU A 146 -3.87 -2.77 -17.90
C LEU A 146 -2.53 -2.03 -17.92
N ALA A 147 -2.21 -1.35 -19.03
CA ALA A 147 -0.98 -0.59 -19.17
C ALA A 147 -0.84 0.58 -18.17
N ASP A 148 -1.98 1.11 -17.69
CA ASP A 148 -2.05 2.24 -16.76
C ASP A 148 -2.08 1.79 -15.29
N LEU A 149 -2.10 0.48 -15.01
CA LEU A 149 -2.09 -0.02 -13.64
C LEU A 149 -0.74 0.25 -12.97
N PRO A 150 -0.71 0.97 -11.83
CA PRO A 150 0.51 1.12 -11.05
C PRO A 150 0.89 -0.21 -10.38
N ARG A 151 2.18 -0.37 -10.09
CA ARG A 151 2.74 -1.59 -9.49
C ARG A 151 2.06 -2.02 -8.19
N SER A 152 1.61 -1.06 -7.39
CA SER A 152 0.94 -1.21 -6.10
C SER A 152 -0.60 -1.26 -6.20
N ALA A 153 -1.16 -1.41 -7.40
CA ALA A 153 -2.60 -1.49 -7.60
C ALA A 153 -3.22 -2.71 -6.89
N ARG A 154 -4.39 -2.49 -6.30
CA ARG A 154 -5.15 -3.51 -5.55
C ARG A 154 -6.60 -3.52 -5.98
N LEU A 155 -7.17 -4.73 -6.06
CA LEU A 155 -8.61 -4.94 -6.06
C LEU A 155 -9.09 -4.93 -4.60
N CYS A 156 -9.94 -3.98 -4.26
CA CYS A 156 -10.63 -3.91 -2.98
C CYS A 156 -12.08 -4.32 -3.19
N LEU A 157 -12.58 -5.23 -2.35
CA LEU A 157 -13.95 -5.69 -2.45
C LEU A 157 -14.62 -5.86 -1.09
N SER A 158 -15.93 -5.77 -1.08
CA SER A 158 -16.76 -6.12 0.06
C SER A 158 -18.10 -6.70 -0.34
N ILE A 159 -18.54 -7.65 0.45
CA ILE A 159 -19.88 -8.20 0.37
C ILE A 159 -20.80 -7.28 1.15
N CYS A 160 -21.86 -6.80 0.50
CA CYS A 160 -22.82 -5.87 1.10
C CYS A 160 -24.24 -6.44 1.07
N SER A 161 -24.95 -6.27 2.19
CA SER A 161 -26.40 -6.52 2.25
C SER A 161 -27.18 -5.23 2.01
N VAL A 162 -28.33 -5.35 1.35
CA VAL A 162 -29.28 -4.23 1.18
C VAL A 162 -30.47 -4.48 2.09
N LYS A 163 -30.67 -3.60 3.08
CA LYS A 163 -31.87 -3.61 3.91
C LYS A 163 -32.77 -2.45 3.50
N GLY A 164 -33.96 -2.78 2.98
CA GLY A 164 -34.97 -1.77 2.70
C GLY A 164 -35.64 -1.30 3.99
N ARG A 165 -35.52 -0.01 4.33
CA ARG A 165 -36.33 0.63 5.37
C ARG A 165 -37.43 1.47 4.71
N LYS A 166 -38.60 1.50 5.35
CA LYS A 166 -39.69 2.42 4.98
C LYS A 166 -39.28 3.80 5.49
N GLY A 167 -38.93 4.72 4.59
CA GLY A 167 -38.48 6.06 4.94
C GLY A 167 -39.60 6.89 5.60
N ALA A 168 -39.22 7.88 6.40
CA ALA A 168 -40.13 8.74 7.15
C ALA A 168 -41.07 9.59 6.25
N ILE A 169 -40.75 9.74 4.96
CA ILE A 169 -41.51 10.52 3.98
C ILE A 169 -41.82 9.63 2.76
N GLY A 170 -42.51 8.49 2.95
CA GLY A 170 -43.04 7.66 1.86
C GLY A 170 -42.04 7.02 0.87
N GLY A 171 -40.76 7.39 0.91
CA GLY A 171 -39.70 6.87 0.06
C GLY A 171 -39.10 5.57 0.62
N ARG A 172 -38.68 4.69 -0.27
CA ARG A 172 -37.92 3.48 0.08
C ARG A 172 -36.46 3.89 0.27
N GLN A 173 -35.94 3.83 1.50
CA GLN A 173 -34.53 4.10 1.75
C GLN A 173 -33.78 2.78 1.86
N GLU A 174 -32.79 2.60 1.01
CA GLU A 174 -31.94 1.42 0.99
C GLU A 174 -30.71 1.68 1.85
N GLU A 175 -30.52 0.86 2.88
CA GLU A 175 -29.34 0.88 3.73
C GLU A 175 -28.39 -0.23 3.27
N HIS A 176 -27.15 0.16 3.01
CA HIS A 176 -26.09 -0.73 2.56
C HIS A 176 -25.20 -1.08 3.74
N CYS A 177 -25.20 -2.33 4.18
CA CYS A 177 -24.39 -2.79 5.30
C CYS A 177 -23.30 -3.75 4.78
N PRO A 178 -22.00 -3.39 4.86
CA PRO A 178 -20.92 -4.31 4.55
C PRO A 178 -20.91 -5.46 5.57
N LEU A 179 -20.73 -6.68 5.09
CA LEU A 179 -20.73 -7.91 5.90
C LEU A 179 -19.32 -8.46 6.10
N ALA A 180 -18.52 -8.42 5.02
CA ALA A 180 -17.14 -8.87 5.00
C ALA A 180 -16.39 -8.16 3.87
N TRP A 181 -15.09 -8.00 4.00
CA TRP A 181 -14.23 -7.30 3.03
C TRP A 181 -12.97 -8.10 2.72
N GLY A 182 -12.32 -7.78 1.61
CA GLY A 182 -11.07 -8.40 1.22
C GLY A 182 -10.34 -7.59 0.16
N ASN A 183 -9.01 -7.65 0.18
CA ASN A 183 -8.16 -6.93 -0.76
C ASN A 183 -7.20 -7.93 -1.44
N VAL A 184 -7.01 -7.78 -2.75
CA VAL A 184 -6.09 -8.59 -3.56
C VAL A 184 -5.13 -7.66 -4.26
N ASN A 185 -3.82 -7.88 -4.10
CA ASN A 185 -2.83 -7.19 -4.92
C ASN A 185 -2.96 -7.68 -6.36
N LEU A 186 -3.02 -6.76 -7.33
CA LEU A 186 -3.10 -7.13 -8.74
C LEU A 186 -1.76 -7.71 -9.24
N PHE A 187 -0.65 -7.39 -8.58
CA PHE A 187 0.67 -7.93 -8.88
C PHE A 187 1.21 -8.69 -7.67
N ASP A 188 1.81 -9.86 -7.92
CA ASP A 188 2.45 -10.67 -6.89
C ASP A 188 3.83 -10.10 -6.48
N TYR A 189 4.59 -10.85 -5.67
CA TYR A 189 5.92 -10.42 -5.21
C TYR A 189 7.02 -10.51 -6.28
N LYS A 190 6.74 -11.16 -7.42
CA LYS A 190 7.63 -11.30 -8.59
C LYS A 190 7.23 -10.36 -9.73
N ASP A 191 6.39 -9.37 -9.42
CA ASP A 191 5.88 -8.40 -10.39
C ASP A 191 4.96 -9.02 -11.47
N ILE A 192 4.44 -10.22 -11.22
CA ILE A 192 3.54 -10.93 -12.15
C ILE A 192 2.10 -10.49 -11.88
N LEU A 193 1.37 -10.10 -12.94
CA LEU A 193 -0.05 -9.79 -12.88
C LEU A 193 -0.85 -11.06 -12.52
N VAL A 194 -1.75 -10.92 -11.54
CA VAL A 194 -2.65 -12.00 -11.12
C VAL A 194 -3.53 -12.44 -12.28
N SER A 195 -3.62 -13.76 -12.50
CA SER A 195 -4.40 -14.36 -13.58
C SER A 195 -5.07 -15.66 -13.11
N GLY A 196 -6.16 -16.03 -13.77
CA GLY A 196 -6.91 -17.24 -13.44
C GLY A 196 -7.74 -17.13 -12.16
N LYS A 197 -8.07 -18.27 -11.57
CA LYS A 197 -8.98 -18.36 -10.42
C LYS A 197 -8.27 -18.12 -9.10
N VAL A 198 -8.85 -17.27 -8.25
CA VAL A 198 -8.36 -16.91 -6.92
C VAL A 198 -9.50 -17.06 -5.92
N ALA A 199 -9.30 -17.89 -4.89
CA ALA A 199 -10.22 -17.98 -3.76
C ALA A 199 -9.75 -17.04 -2.64
N LEU A 200 -10.63 -16.15 -2.19
CA LEU A 200 -10.35 -15.14 -1.17
C LEU A 200 -11.27 -15.33 0.03
N SER A 201 -10.70 -15.79 1.14
CA SER A 201 -11.35 -15.80 2.45
C SER A 201 -11.37 -14.36 3.00
N LEU A 202 -12.56 -13.89 3.38
CA LEU A 202 -12.79 -12.50 3.72
C LEU A 202 -12.57 -12.20 5.20
N TRP A 203 -12.35 -10.92 5.48
CA TRP A 203 -12.16 -10.37 6.81
C TRP A 203 -13.47 -9.80 7.37
N PRO A 204 -13.68 -9.87 8.70
CA PRO A 204 -14.81 -9.22 9.34
C PRO A 204 -14.69 -7.69 9.24
N VAL A 205 -15.82 -7.01 9.11
CA VAL A 205 -15.87 -5.54 9.04
C VAL A 205 -15.50 -4.91 10.39
N PRO A 206 -14.51 -4.00 10.44
CA PRO A 206 -14.18 -3.27 11.65
C PRO A 206 -15.33 -2.37 12.12
N HIS A 207 -15.46 -2.17 13.43
CA HIS A 207 -16.43 -1.24 13.99
C HIS A 207 -16.13 0.20 13.52
N GLY A 208 -17.15 0.91 13.05
CA GLY A 208 -17.03 2.30 12.61
C GLY A 208 -16.58 2.50 11.16
N LEU A 209 -16.55 1.44 10.34
CA LEU A 209 -16.26 1.57 8.91
C LEU A 209 -17.42 2.30 8.20
N GLU A 210 -17.16 3.50 7.68
CA GLU A 210 -18.16 4.34 6.99
C GLU A 210 -18.35 3.95 5.52
N ASP A 211 -17.25 3.69 4.79
CA ASP A 211 -17.30 3.20 3.40
C ASP A 211 -17.42 1.67 3.39
N PRO A 212 -18.32 1.06 2.59
CA PRO A 212 -18.34 -0.38 2.43
C PRO A 212 -17.01 -1.02 2.02
N LEU A 213 -16.10 -0.31 1.36
CA LEU A 213 -14.76 -0.80 1.01
C LEU A 213 -13.71 -0.41 2.06
N ASN A 214 -12.70 -1.28 2.27
CA ASN A 214 -11.60 -1.03 3.19
C ASN A 214 -10.22 -1.06 2.48
N PRO A 215 -9.87 -0.03 1.69
CA PRO A 215 -8.62 -0.02 0.92
C PRO A 215 -7.34 0.04 1.77
N ILE A 216 -7.44 0.56 3.00
CA ILE A 216 -6.34 0.61 3.97
C ILE A 216 -6.11 -0.77 4.64
N GLY A 217 -7.10 -1.66 4.56
CA GLY A 217 -7.04 -3.00 5.13
C GLY A 217 -5.97 -3.90 4.50
N VAL A 218 -5.56 -4.92 5.25
CA VAL A 218 -4.58 -5.92 4.81
C VAL A 218 -4.99 -6.59 3.50
N ALA A 219 -4.03 -6.77 2.59
CA ALA A 219 -4.20 -7.55 1.37
C ALA A 219 -3.87 -9.02 1.62
N GLY A 220 -4.69 -9.91 1.06
CA GLY A 220 -4.55 -11.35 1.19
C GLY A 220 -5.76 -12.04 1.82
N SER A 221 -5.76 -13.36 1.70
CA SER A 221 -6.81 -14.23 2.21
C SER A 221 -6.71 -14.40 3.72
N ASN A 222 -7.86 -14.36 4.40
CA ASN A 222 -7.95 -14.66 5.81
C ASN A 222 -7.46 -16.09 6.09
N PRO A 223 -6.50 -16.30 7.02
CA PRO A 223 -6.00 -17.64 7.36
C PRO A 223 -7.09 -18.54 7.97
N ASN A 224 -8.15 -17.97 8.54
CA ASN A 224 -9.28 -18.75 9.03
C ASN A 224 -10.16 -19.23 7.87
N LYS A 225 -10.26 -20.56 7.70
CA LYS A 225 -11.04 -21.19 6.62
C LYS A 225 -12.55 -21.20 6.86
N GLU A 226 -13.01 -20.87 8.06
CA GLU A 226 -14.45 -20.82 8.40
C GLU A 226 -15.11 -19.48 8.03
N THR A 227 -14.33 -18.53 7.52
CA THR A 227 -14.85 -17.22 7.09
C THR A 227 -15.49 -17.27 5.70
N PRO A 228 -16.40 -16.33 5.37
CA PRO A 228 -16.96 -16.23 4.03
C PRO A 228 -15.86 -16.19 2.96
N CYS A 229 -16.02 -16.98 1.90
CA CYS A 229 -15.07 -17.06 0.80
C CYS A 229 -15.73 -16.61 -0.50
N VAL A 230 -15.00 -15.84 -1.31
CA VAL A 230 -15.40 -15.48 -2.67
C VAL A 230 -14.41 -16.03 -3.67
N GLU A 231 -14.91 -16.56 -4.78
CA GLU A 231 -14.09 -16.95 -5.90
C GLU A 231 -14.04 -15.82 -6.93
N LEU A 232 -12.84 -15.46 -7.32
CA LEU A 232 -12.53 -14.47 -8.33
C LEU A 232 -11.90 -15.18 -9.52
N GLU A 233 -12.16 -14.71 -10.73
CA GLU A 233 -11.44 -15.13 -11.93
C GLU A 233 -10.92 -13.88 -12.66
N PHE A 234 -9.60 -13.77 -12.72
CA PHE A 234 -8.90 -12.72 -13.45
C PHE A 234 -8.66 -13.14 -14.89
N SER A 235 -8.57 -12.17 -15.79
CA SER A 235 -8.25 -12.40 -17.20
C SER A 235 -7.02 -13.29 -17.37
N TRP A 236 -7.15 -14.31 -18.21
CA TRP A 236 -6.06 -15.20 -18.58
C TRP A 236 -5.41 -14.75 -19.88
N PHE A 237 -4.08 -14.76 -19.94
CA PHE A 237 -3.30 -14.45 -21.12
C PHE A 237 -2.45 -15.66 -21.50
N ASN A 238 -2.15 -15.83 -22.80
CA ASN A 238 -1.33 -16.94 -23.29
C ASN A 238 0.14 -16.88 -22.85
N GLN A 239 0.54 -15.85 -22.09
CA GLN A 239 1.89 -15.61 -21.60
C GLN A 239 1.80 -14.99 -20.20
N THR A 240 2.82 -15.20 -19.38
CA THR A 240 2.95 -14.53 -18.09
C THR A 240 3.10 -13.03 -18.30
N VAL A 241 2.18 -12.25 -17.73
CA VAL A 241 2.22 -10.78 -17.80
C VAL A 241 3.00 -10.24 -16.60
N VAL A 242 4.05 -9.48 -16.86
CA VAL A 242 4.96 -8.95 -15.82
C VAL A 242 4.97 -7.43 -15.89
N PHE A 243 5.07 -6.78 -14.73
CA PHE A 243 5.28 -5.34 -14.66
C PHE A 243 6.60 -4.96 -15.38
N PRO A 244 6.66 -3.82 -16.08
CA PRO A 244 7.89 -3.39 -16.76
C PRO A 244 9.06 -3.24 -15.78
N ASP A 245 10.27 -3.58 -16.24
CA ASP A 245 11.48 -3.37 -15.45
C ASP A 245 11.90 -1.89 -15.42
N GLU A 246 12.87 -1.56 -14.56
CA GLU A 246 13.34 -0.18 -14.38
C GLU A 246 13.88 0.42 -15.69
N GLN A 247 14.57 -0.37 -16.52
CA GLN A 247 15.10 0.09 -17.80
C GLN A 247 13.98 0.45 -18.77
N GLN A 248 12.97 -0.41 -18.91
CA GLN A 248 11.79 -0.15 -19.74
C GLN A 248 11.07 1.12 -19.28
N ILE A 249 10.97 1.33 -17.97
CA ILE A 249 10.33 2.51 -17.38
C ILE A 249 11.12 3.78 -17.70
N GLU A 250 12.43 3.77 -17.51
CA GLU A 250 13.30 4.90 -17.84
C GLU A 250 13.26 5.23 -19.34
N GLU A 251 13.34 4.23 -20.21
CA GLU A 251 13.26 4.40 -21.66
C GLU A 251 11.92 5.02 -22.07
N HIS A 252 10.81 4.56 -21.48
CA HIS A 252 9.48 5.12 -21.75
C HIS A 252 9.36 6.56 -21.25
N ALA A 253 9.88 6.86 -20.06
CA ALA A 253 9.88 8.22 -19.51
C ALA A 253 10.71 9.18 -20.38
N ASN A 254 11.90 8.76 -20.81
CA ASN A 254 12.75 9.54 -21.71
C ASN A 254 12.09 9.78 -23.08
N TRP A 255 11.42 8.76 -23.61
CA TRP A 255 10.66 8.88 -24.84
C TRP A 255 9.49 9.87 -24.70
N ALA A 256 8.73 9.79 -23.60
CA ALA A 256 7.62 10.71 -23.33
C ALA A 256 8.11 12.16 -23.21
N ILE A 257 9.17 12.41 -22.44
CA ILE A 257 9.80 13.74 -22.30
C ILE A 257 10.29 14.26 -23.65
N SER A 258 10.97 13.43 -24.45
CA SER A 258 11.48 13.81 -25.77
C SER A 258 10.34 14.23 -26.70
N ARG A 259 9.20 13.54 -26.63
CA ARG A 259 8.00 13.84 -27.41
C ARG A 259 7.36 15.17 -26.99
N GLU A 260 7.30 15.45 -25.69
CA GLU A 260 6.83 16.73 -25.16
C GLU A 260 7.75 17.91 -25.51
N LEU A 261 9.06 17.67 -25.56
CA LEU A 261 10.06 18.68 -25.91
C LEU A 261 10.34 18.79 -27.43
N GLY A 262 9.66 17.99 -28.26
CA GLY A 262 9.78 18.04 -29.73
C GLY A 262 11.07 17.43 -30.31
N TYR A 263 11.81 16.63 -29.53
CA TYR A 263 12.97 15.90 -30.01
C TYR A 263 12.54 14.53 -30.57
N ASN A 264 12.77 14.30 -31.88
CA ASN A 264 12.53 12.99 -32.48
C ASN A 264 13.60 11.99 -32.01
N TYR A 265 13.17 10.95 -31.29
CA TYR A 265 14.04 9.83 -30.91
C TYR A 265 14.18 8.86 -32.09
N CYS A 266 15.39 8.75 -32.66
CA CYS A 266 15.73 7.68 -33.60
C CYS A 266 16.15 6.45 -32.80
N HIS A 267 15.39 5.36 -32.87
CA HIS A 267 15.81 4.05 -32.35
C HIS A 267 17.02 3.55 -33.16
N GLY A 268 18.22 3.66 -32.62
CA GLY A 268 19.42 3.02 -33.14
C GLY A 268 19.58 1.61 -32.57
N LEU A 269 19.39 0.59 -33.41
CA LEU A 269 19.78 -0.79 -33.12
C LEU A 269 21.25 -0.83 -32.66
N SER A 270 21.49 -1.41 -31.49
CA SER A 270 22.84 -1.74 -31.02
C SER A 270 23.12 -3.21 -31.28
N THR A 271 23.82 -3.51 -32.38
CA THR A 271 24.58 -4.76 -32.51
C THR A 271 25.89 -4.50 -33.25
N LEU A 272 26.97 -5.06 -32.67
CA LEU A 272 28.33 -5.25 -33.17
C LEU A 272 29.38 -4.17 -32.89
N THR A 273 30.08 -4.40 -31.76
CA THR A 273 31.55 -4.54 -31.63
C THR A 273 32.48 -3.57 -32.37
N GLY A 274 33.31 -2.85 -31.57
CA GLY A 274 34.73 -2.66 -31.87
C GLY A 274 35.13 -1.33 -32.54
N LEU A 275 35.68 -0.42 -31.72
CA LEU A 275 36.74 0.56 -32.04
C LEU A 275 36.86 1.09 -33.50
N ARG A 276 36.40 2.33 -33.73
CA ARG A 276 37.27 3.45 -34.19
C ARG A 276 36.48 4.76 -34.38
N GLN A 277 36.87 5.75 -33.57
CA GLN A 277 37.20 7.14 -33.90
C GLN A 277 36.39 7.90 -34.99
N GLN A 278 35.67 8.92 -34.50
CA GLN A 278 35.41 10.25 -35.09
C GLN A 278 34.77 10.35 -36.49
N ARG A 279 33.62 11.05 -36.54
CA ARG A 279 33.54 12.38 -37.19
C ARG A 279 32.27 13.13 -36.76
N PHE A 280 32.49 14.39 -36.40
CA PHE A 280 31.50 15.45 -36.32
C PHE A 280 30.74 15.58 -37.65
N CYS A 281 29.41 15.67 -37.58
CA CYS A 281 28.65 16.47 -38.55
C CYS A 281 27.96 17.58 -37.76
N GLY A 282 28.46 18.79 -37.97
CA GLY A 282 27.91 20.01 -37.40
C GLY A 282 26.58 20.39 -38.05
N GLY A 283 25.79 21.15 -37.31
CA GLY A 283 24.67 21.89 -37.85
C GLY A 283 23.38 21.78 -37.04
N CYS A 284 23.36 22.26 -35.80
CA CYS A 284 22.19 22.91 -35.24
C CYS A 284 22.65 23.93 -34.19
N ARG A 285 22.14 25.14 -34.35
CA ARG A 285 22.59 26.36 -33.67
C ARG A 285 22.37 26.29 -32.16
N ALA A 286 23.29 26.93 -31.43
CA ALA A 286 23.24 27.15 -30.01
C ALA A 286 21.92 27.83 -29.58
N ALA A 287 21.21 27.21 -28.65
CA ALA A 287 20.39 27.90 -27.68
C ALA A 287 20.92 27.50 -26.30
N SER A 288 21.45 28.48 -25.60
CA SER A 288 22.10 28.38 -24.30
C SER A 288 21.12 27.86 -23.25
N LEU A 289 21.37 26.68 -22.70
CA LEU A 289 20.74 26.22 -21.45
C LEU A 289 21.49 26.84 -20.26
N PRO A 290 20.81 27.40 -19.25
CA PRO A 290 21.46 27.88 -18.04
C PRO A 290 21.96 26.69 -17.19
N LEU A 291 23.26 26.72 -16.90
CA LEU A 291 23.97 25.80 -16.00
C LEU A 291 23.54 26.02 -14.54
N LEU A 292 22.34 25.59 -14.14
CA LEU A 292 21.90 25.73 -12.74
C LEU A 292 21.14 24.53 -12.14
N GLN A 293 21.00 23.41 -12.84
CA GLN A 293 20.35 22.21 -12.28
C GLN A 293 21.23 20.96 -12.19
N ARG A 294 22.50 21.02 -12.64
CA ARG A 294 23.43 19.87 -12.49
C ARG A 294 24.20 19.84 -11.17
N SER A 295 24.12 20.90 -10.37
CA SER A 295 24.84 21.00 -9.09
C SER A 295 24.10 20.36 -7.90
N SER A 296 22.76 20.36 -7.90
CA SER A 296 21.97 19.84 -6.76
C SER A 296 21.86 18.30 -6.72
N LEU A 297 22.11 17.60 -7.83
CA LEU A 297 22.05 16.13 -7.87
C LEU A 297 23.39 15.45 -7.53
N ARG A 298 24.48 16.22 -7.41
CA ARG A 298 25.81 15.68 -7.02
C ARG A 298 26.16 15.93 -5.55
N ALA A 299 25.45 16.84 -4.86
CA ALA A 299 25.69 17.16 -3.44
C ALA A 299 24.91 16.28 -2.43
N LEU A 300 24.06 15.35 -2.89
CA LEU A 300 23.33 14.41 -2.02
C LEU A 300 23.99 13.02 -1.91
N ARG A 301 25.18 12.83 -2.51
CA ARG A 301 25.95 11.57 -2.43
C ARG A 301 27.25 11.64 -1.62
N THR A 302 27.66 12.81 -1.17
CA THR A 302 28.84 12.97 -0.31
C THR A 302 28.52 14.07 0.69
N GLY A 303 28.31 13.69 1.95
CA GLY A 303 27.90 14.61 3.02
C GLY A 303 28.98 15.62 3.39
N GLU A 304 29.17 16.64 2.55
CA GLU A 304 29.95 17.84 2.86
C GLU A 304 29.03 19.08 2.81
N GLY A 305 29.18 19.95 3.81
CA GLY A 305 28.36 21.15 3.97
C GLY A 305 28.55 22.18 2.86
N LEU A 306 27.48 22.89 2.52
CA LEU A 306 27.46 23.96 1.53
C LEU A 306 28.21 25.22 2.05
N PRO A 307 29.04 25.88 1.21
CA PRO A 307 29.63 27.17 1.55
C PRO A 307 28.64 28.36 1.42
N LEU A 308 28.91 29.42 2.18
CA LEU A 308 28.00 30.50 2.58
C LEU A 308 27.56 31.51 1.49
N GLU A 309 27.89 31.34 0.21
CA GLU A 309 27.61 32.38 -0.82
C GLU A 309 26.27 32.23 -1.55
N THR A 310 25.49 31.18 -1.29
CA THR A 310 24.21 30.94 -1.98
C THR A 310 22.98 31.51 -1.25
N GLN A 311 23.15 32.19 -0.12
CA GLN A 311 22.01 32.70 0.68
C GLN A 311 21.48 34.07 0.23
N THR A 312 22.14 34.76 -0.72
CA THR A 312 21.81 36.17 -1.00
C THR A 312 21.06 36.41 -2.33
N LEU A 313 20.67 35.36 -3.06
CA LEU A 313 19.98 35.49 -4.36
C LEU A 313 18.49 35.12 -4.38
N LEU A 314 17.89 34.82 -3.22
CA LEU A 314 16.46 34.53 -3.11
C LEU A 314 15.58 35.73 -2.68
N CYS A 315 16.18 36.91 -2.50
CA CYS A 315 15.47 38.10 -2.04
C CYS A 315 15.63 39.26 -3.03
N GLN A 316 14.74 39.36 -4.02
CA GLN A 316 14.27 40.63 -4.65
C GLN A 316 13.14 40.38 -5.68
N HIS A 317 11.88 40.32 -5.18
CA HIS A 317 10.63 41.04 -5.56
C HIS A 317 10.42 41.70 -6.96
N PRO A 318 9.20 42.19 -7.37
CA PRO A 318 7.80 41.91 -6.92
C PRO A 318 6.65 42.02 -7.99
N ARG A 319 5.39 41.82 -7.52
CA ARG A 319 4.05 42.35 -7.96
C ARG A 319 3.28 41.62 -9.08
N VAL A 320 1.93 41.52 -9.11
CA VAL A 320 0.77 41.85 -8.24
C VAL A 320 -0.47 41.20 -8.91
N SER A 321 -1.39 40.62 -8.14
CA SER A 321 -2.84 40.84 -8.29
C SER A 321 -3.60 40.11 -7.18
N ALA A 322 -4.23 40.92 -6.33
CA ALA A 322 -5.04 40.52 -5.20
C ALA A 322 -6.52 40.54 -5.62
N GLN A 323 -7.28 39.54 -5.18
CA GLN A 323 -8.71 39.69 -4.88
C GLN A 323 -8.97 39.00 -3.54
N ALA A 324 -9.68 39.72 -2.68
CA ALA A 324 -9.86 39.46 -1.26
C ALA A 324 -11.32 39.10 -0.92
N ALA A 325 -11.46 38.48 0.26
CA ALA A 325 -12.62 38.38 1.17
C ALA A 325 -13.16 36.95 1.39
N PRO A 326 -13.74 36.65 2.58
CA PRO A 326 -13.13 36.82 3.90
C PRO A 326 -13.22 35.53 4.75
N VAL A 327 -12.27 35.38 5.67
CA VAL A 327 -12.24 34.33 6.72
C VAL A 327 -13.15 34.78 7.87
N CYS A 328 -14.19 34.00 8.16
CA CYS A 328 -14.96 34.12 9.39
C CYS A 328 -14.11 33.68 10.58
N GLN A 329 -13.74 34.63 11.43
CA GLN A 329 -13.39 34.38 12.83
C GLN A 329 -14.64 33.87 13.56
N MET A 330 -14.52 32.76 14.29
CA MET A 330 -15.53 32.37 15.28
C MET A 330 -14.90 32.51 16.67
N GLU A 331 -15.46 33.45 17.40
CA GLU A 331 -15.12 33.86 18.76
C GLU A 331 -15.28 32.73 19.79
N LEU A 332 -14.36 32.75 20.75
CA LEU A 332 -14.52 32.10 22.06
C LEU A 332 -15.77 32.63 22.76
N GLN A 333 -16.71 31.76 23.10
CA GLN A 333 -17.66 32.00 24.19
C GLN A 333 -17.39 31.04 25.35
N ARG A 334 -16.79 31.60 26.41
CA ARG A 334 -16.81 31.04 27.76
C ARG A 334 -18.23 31.15 28.33
N ARG A 335 -18.81 30.03 28.73
CA ARG A 335 -19.87 29.98 29.76
C ARG A 335 -19.50 28.89 30.78
N GLY A 336 -19.25 29.29 32.02
CA GLY A 336 -19.31 28.40 33.19
C GLY A 336 -20.77 28.00 33.43
N VAL A 337 -21.11 26.92 34.15
CA VAL A 337 -20.98 26.59 35.59
C VAL A 337 -21.94 25.36 35.79
N PRO A 338 -22.01 24.58 36.89
CA PRO A 338 -21.03 24.01 37.83
C PRO A 338 -21.02 22.45 37.80
N GLY A 339 -20.16 21.84 38.62
CA GLY A 339 -19.92 20.40 38.65
C GLY A 339 -20.85 19.54 39.51
N SER A 340 -20.54 18.24 39.49
CA SER A 340 -20.95 17.25 40.48
C SER A 340 -19.83 16.24 40.64
N GLN A 341 -19.33 16.16 41.86
CA GLN A 341 -18.43 15.14 42.39
C GLN A 341 -19.10 13.77 42.27
N HIS A 342 -18.34 12.72 41.89
CA HIS A 342 -18.53 11.41 42.49
C HIS A 342 -17.20 10.65 42.57
N SER A 343 -17.08 10.01 43.71
CA SER A 343 -15.91 9.48 44.38
C SER A 343 -15.40 8.16 43.82
N TRP A 344 -14.09 7.99 43.97
CA TRP A 344 -13.39 6.72 43.90
C TRP A 344 -13.84 5.79 45.03
N SER A 345 -13.95 4.50 44.74
CA SER A 345 -13.89 3.44 45.74
C SER A 345 -13.08 2.28 45.18
N ALA A 346 -11.94 2.06 45.84
CA ALA A 346 -11.07 0.92 45.65
C ALA A 346 -11.68 -0.30 46.34
N ALA A 347 -11.55 -1.47 45.71
CA ALA A 347 -11.69 -2.76 46.38
C ALA A 347 -10.54 -3.66 45.91
N ASN A 348 -9.59 -3.88 46.82
CA ASN A 348 -8.78 -5.10 46.86
C ASN A 348 -9.73 -6.26 47.22
N ASP A 349 -9.59 -7.42 46.58
CA ASP A 349 -9.09 -8.63 47.25
C ASP A 349 -9.14 -9.89 46.36
N THR A 350 -8.01 -10.61 46.41
CA THR A 350 -7.81 -12.07 46.42
C THR A 350 -8.34 -12.99 45.30
N ASN A 351 -7.37 -13.50 44.52
CA ASN A 351 -7.30 -14.88 43.96
C ASN A 351 -6.95 -15.86 45.13
N PRO A 352 -6.95 -17.23 45.04
CA PRO A 352 -7.25 -18.15 43.93
C PRO A 352 -8.13 -19.38 44.30
N HIS A 353 -8.60 -20.16 43.31
CA HIS A 353 -8.47 -21.64 43.25
C HIS A 353 -9.33 -22.30 42.15
N ASN A 354 -8.66 -23.15 41.38
CA ASN A 354 -9.16 -24.36 40.68
C ASN A 354 -8.56 -25.57 41.46
N PRO A 355 -8.90 -26.88 41.25
CA PRO A 355 -9.84 -27.55 40.33
C PRO A 355 -10.68 -28.66 41.08
N PRO A 356 -11.24 -29.72 40.46
CA PRO A 356 -10.53 -30.78 39.71
C PRO A 356 -10.83 -30.86 38.22
#